data_AF-A0A7U9RB84-F1
#
_entry.id   AF-A0A7U9RB84-F1
#
_cell.length_a   1.000
_cell.length_b   1.000
_cell.length_c   1.000
_cell.angle_alpha   90.00
_cell.angle_beta   90.00
_cell.angle_gamma   90.00
#
_symmetry.space_group_name_H-M   'P 1'
#
loop_
_entity.id
_entity.type
_entity.pdbx_description
1 polymer ?
#
loop_
_entity_poly.entity_id
_entity_poly.type
_entity_poly.pdbx_seq_one_letter_code
_entity_poly.pdbx_strand_id
1 'polypeptide(L)'
;MLNRRKDIEKKDFQRITYNILTSGGTGMEKENCLKVQMLGDFIITYKGKIVQLGKNQTTKALQLLQLLLYAGSQGITRLQLMERLYGSDMEGDHANNLRVTVFHLRRLLKNSELPKEQYIRTEDGRYRFESSFPIEIDVVQFEHLLEQADKAGACEQRLELLKKACYYYKGYFLPALSAEEWVIVAGIHFQNLYFAALEEVCGQMKRRREFTELLELCSRAASLYPFDEWQVYQIECLLGLERPKEAMALYEKTTEMYFDELDMPPSERMVECFRQMSSQIQLNTGDFNEIHKMLREEPRLGGAYYCTYPSFMDIYRIIVRIMERSGQSVYLLLCTVLDERQRQMEDSEGLKRISECLAEAIQETLRRGDTFTRYNISQYLVLLTGVCREDCHIATSRIDACFRKKVSSRRVHVNYRVASIADIPGIRSESFVDSGQAVNWEEKNGFKELDSASDSPLSDGGL
;
A
#
# COMPACT_ATOMS: atom_id res chain seq x y z
N MET A 1 5.96 25.39 18.34
CA MET A 1 4.53 25.04 18.16
C MET A 1 4.25 23.53 18.13
N LEU A 2 5.25 22.65 17.96
CA LEU A 2 5.09 21.19 18.00
C LEU A 2 4.71 20.60 19.38
N ASN A 3 5.12 21.23 20.49
CA ASN A 3 4.82 20.70 21.84
C ASN A 3 3.39 20.94 22.34
N ARG A 4 2.61 21.85 21.73
CA ARG A 4 1.20 22.07 22.10
C ARG A 4 0.23 21.10 21.39
N ARG A 5 0.64 20.42 20.31
CA ARG A 5 -0.19 19.40 19.63
C ARG A 5 -0.22 18.06 20.39
N LYS A 6 0.90 17.67 21.01
CA LYS A 6 0.98 16.45 21.86
C LYS A 6 0.09 16.50 23.11
N ASP A 7 -0.23 17.70 23.61
CA ASP A 7 -1.10 17.88 24.78
C ASP A 7 -2.60 17.92 24.45
N ILE A 8 -2.96 18.11 23.18
CA ILE A 8 -4.36 18.09 22.71
C ILE A 8 -4.78 16.66 22.35
N GLU A 9 -3.90 15.87 21.73
CA GLU A 9 -4.18 14.45 21.41
C GLU A 9 -4.41 13.57 22.65
N LYS A 10 -3.80 13.89 23.79
CA LYS A 10 -3.96 13.13 25.04
C LYS A 10 -5.27 13.39 25.80
N LYS A 11 -6.02 14.46 25.49
CA LYS A 11 -7.17 14.87 26.30
C LYS A 11 -8.52 14.30 25.84
N ASP A 12 -8.64 13.89 24.57
CA ASP A 12 -9.94 13.48 24.02
C ASP A 12 -10.19 11.97 23.98
N PHE A 13 -9.19 11.16 24.32
CA PHE A 13 -9.30 9.70 24.41
C PHE A 13 -8.87 9.21 25.79
N GLN A 14 -9.79 9.30 26.74
CA GLN A 14 -9.66 8.65 28.03
C GLN A 14 -9.80 7.13 27.84
N ARG A 15 -8.91 6.36 28.50
CA ARG A 15 -8.88 4.89 28.48
C ARG A 15 -10.27 4.28 28.58
N ILE A 16 -10.60 3.40 27.63
CA ILE A 16 -11.82 2.62 27.64
C ILE A 16 -11.69 1.57 28.75
N THR A 17 -12.41 1.74 29.85
CA THR A 17 -12.43 0.74 30.93
C THR A 17 -13.69 -0.11 30.82
N TYR A 18 -13.52 -1.38 30.46
CA TYR A 18 -14.46 -2.47 30.80
C TYR A 18 -13.74 -3.42 31.76
N ASN A 19 -14.48 -4.09 32.65
CA ASN A 19 -13.91 -5.15 33.46
C ASN A 19 -13.41 -6.26 32.52
N ILE A 20 -12.09 -6.37 32.38
CA ILE A 20 -11.46 -7.41 31.56
C ILE A 20 -11.73 -8.75 32.27
N LEU A 21 -12.52 -9.61 31.61
CA LEU A 21 -12.69 -10.99 32.04
C LEU A 21 -11.35 -11.72 31.85
N THR A 22 -10.52 -11.73 32.90
CA THR A 22 -9.38 -12.65 32.96
C THR A 22 -9.89 -14.09 32.82
N SER A 23 -9.08 -14.96 32.22
CA SER A 23 -9.42 -16.33 31.83
C SER A 23 -9.85 -17.29 32.97
N GLY A 24 -10.11 -16.79 34.18
CA GLY A 24 -10.61 -17.52 35.35
C GLY A 24 -12.10 -17.35 35.68
N GLY A 25 -12.91 -16.68 34.84
CA GLY A 25 -14.36 -16.59 35.02
C GLY A 25 -15.04 -17.96 34.97
N THR A 26 -16.00 -18.19 35.87
CA THR A 26 -16.77 -19.46 35.94
C THR A 26 -17.44 -19.78 34.60
N GLY A 27 -17.62 -21.06 34.26
CA GLY A 27 -18.14 -21.47 32.93
C GLY A 27 -19.47 -20.80 32.51
N MET A 28 -20.29 -20.36 33.47
CA MET A 28 -21.53 -19.60 33.24
C MET A 28 -21.31 -18.12 32.87
N GLU A 29 -20.22 -17.47 33.32
CA GLU A 29 -19.90 -16.07 32.98
C GLU A 29 -19.39 -15.93 31.54
N LYS A 30 -18.73 -16.97 31.01
CA LYS A 30 -18.30 -17.00 29.60
C LYS A 30 -19.47 -17.23 28.63
N GLU A 31 -20.50 -17.98 29.03
CA GLU A 31 -21.68 -18.21 28.17
C GLU A 31 -22.54 -16.96 28.02
N ASN A 32 -22.69 -16.13 29.06
CA ASN A 32 -23.52 -14.93 29.03
C ASN A 32 -22.73 -13.66 28.68
N CYS A 33 -21.66 -13.71 27.89
CA CYS A 33 -20.87 -12.52 27.54
C CYS A 33 -21.32 -11.89 26.21
N LEU A 34 -21.36 -10.55 26.15
CA LEU A 34 -21.53 -9.78 24.92
C LEU A 34 -20.17 -9.49 24.30
N LYS A 35 -19.90 -10.09 23.14
CA LYS A 35 -18.68 -9.85 22.38
C LYS A 35 -18.94 -8.84 21.27
N VAL A 36 -18.13 -7.79 21.22
CA VAL A 36 -18.22 -6.69 20.26
C VAL A 36 -16.93 -6.65 19.47
N GLN A 37 -17.05 -6.79 18.15
CA GLN A 37 -15.97 -6.57 17.20
C GLN A 37 -16.10 -5.17 16.60
N MET A 38 -15.01 -4.41 16.62
CA MET A 38 -14.89 -3.07 16.03
C MET A 38 -13.63 -2.93 15.16
N LEU A 39 -12.64 -3.82 15.30
CA LEU A 39 -11.52 -3.96 14.37
C LEU A 39 -11.96 -4.88 13.22
N GLY A 40 -12.28 -4.29 12.07
CA GLY A 40 -13.01 -4.92 10.98
C GLY A 40 -14.52 -4.64 11.09
N ASP A 41 -15.33 -5.52 10.50
CA ASP A 41 -16.79 -5.35 10.50
C ASP A 41 -17.35 -5.28 11.93
N PHE A 42 -18.34 -4.40 12.11
CA PHE A 42 -19.02 -4.26 13.39
C PHE A 42 -19.94 -5.46 13.61
N ILE A 43 -19.55 -6.33 14.55
CA ILE A 43 -20.27 -7.57 14.85
C ILE A 43 -20.52 -7.65 16.34
N ILE A 44 -21.77 -7.87 16.72
CA ILE A 44 -22.16 -8.14 18.11
C ILE A 44 -22.59 -9.59 18.21
N THR A 45 -22.00 -10.33 19.16
CA THR A 45 -22.33 -11.72 19.45
C THR A 45 -22.70 -11.87 20.91
N TYR A 46 -23.80 -12.56 21.19
CA TYR A 46 -24.23 -12.92 22.54
C TYR A 46 -24.55 -14.40 22.58
N LYS A 47 -24.02 -15.15 23.57
CA LYS A 47 -24.17 -16.62 23.65
C LYS A 47 -23.74 -17.35 22.38
N GLY A 48 -22.70 -16.86 21.71
CA GLY A 48 -22.20 -17.40 20.45
C GLY A 48 -23.09 -17.16 19.22
N LYS A 49 -24.18 -16.38 19.35
CA LYS A 49 -25.07 -16.02 18.24
C LYS A 49 -24.92 -14.55 17.88
N ILE A 50 -24.87 -14.25 16.58
CA ILE A 50 -24.86 -12.87 16.09
C ILE A 50 -26.19 -12.21 16.45
N VAL A 51 -26.10 -11.02 17.06
CA VAL A 51 -27.26 -10.20 17.43
C VAL A 51 -27.58 -9.29 16.25
N GLN A 52 -28.78 -9.45 15.68
CA GLN A 52 -29.17 -8.70 14.49
C GLN A 52 -29.81 -7.37 14.88
N LEU A 53 -29.02 -6.30 14.85
CA LEU A 53 -29.49 -4.94 15.14
C LEU A 53 -29.78 -4.18 13.84
N GLY A 54 -30.91 -4.48 13.20
CA GLY A 54 -31.33 -3.83 11.96
C GLY A 54 -30.52 -4.24 10.73
N LYS A 55 -30.85 -3.66 9.56
CA LYS A 55 -30.26 -4.04 8.27
C LYS A 55 -29.04 -3.19 7.85
N ASN A 56 -28.91 -1.97 8.37
CA ASN A 56 -27.89 -1.02 7.92
C ASN A 56 -27.11 -0.47 9.12
N GLN A 57 -25.82 -0.83 9.20
CA GLN A 57 -24.89 -0.46 10.26
C GLN A 57 -24.55 1.04 10.30
N THR A 58 -24.85 1.79 9.24
CA THR A 58 -24.55 3.23 9.15
C THR A 58 -25.65 4.15 9.70
N THR A 59 -26.77 3.57 10.17
CA THR A 59 -27.84 4.38 10.77
C THR A 59 -27.37 5.12 12.02
N LYS A 60 -27.84 6.35 12.26
CA LYS A 60 -27.46 7.14 13.45
C LYS A 60 -27.74 6.41 14.78
N ALA A 61 -28.75 5.53 14.83
CA ALA A 61 -29.01 4.69 16.00
C ALA A 61 -27.90 3.67 16.27
N LEU A 62 -27.34 3.05 15.22
CA LEU A 62 -26.21 2.12 15.38
C LEU A 62 -24.87 2.83 15.54
N GLN A 63 -24.68 3.98 14.91
CA GLN A 63 -23.52 4.84 15.20
C GLN A 63 -23.52 5.25 16.68
N LEU A 64 -24.68 5.62 17.24
CA LEU A 64 -24.84 5.89 18.66
C LEU A 64 -24.45 4.66 19.51
N LEU A 65 -24.90 3.46 19.13
CA LEU A 65 -24.51 2.23 19.84
C LEU A 65 -22.99 2.02 19.81
N GLN A 66 -22.36 2.16 18.64
CA GLN A 66 -20.92 2.05 18.47
C GLN A 66 -20.18 3.06 19.34
N LEU A 67 -20.61 4.34 19.37
CA LEU A 67 -20.03 5.35 20.25
C LEU A 67 -20.18 5.01 21.74
N LEU A 68 -21.34 4.51 22.17
CA LEU A 68 -21.56 4.15 23.57
C LEU A 68 -20.72 2.94 24.01
N LEU A 69 -20.61 1.94 23.14
CA LEU A 69 -19.75 0.77 23.39
C LEU A 69 -18.28 1.18 23.39
N TYR A 70 -17.86 2.02 22.45
CA TYR A 70 -16.50 2.53 22.39
C TYR A 70 -16.15 3.42 23.59
N ALA A 71 -17.08 4.25 24.08
CA ALA A 71 -16.85 5.12 25.23
C ALA A 71 -16.70 4.37 26.57
N GLY A 72 -17.14 3.12 26.63
CA GLY A 72 -17.01 2.30 27.82
C GLY A 72 -17.75 2.79 29.06
N SER A 73 -17.27 2.35 30.23
CA SER A 73 -17.83 2.76 31.53
C SER A 73 -17.73 4.27 31.81
N GLN A 74 -16.80 4.98 31.18
CA GLN A 74 -16.68 6.43 31.31
C GLN A 74 -17.91 7.15 30.72
N GLY A 75 -18.47 6.56 29.66
CA GLY A 75 -19.57 7.13 28.91
C GLY A 75 -19.17 8.39 28.14
N ILE A 76 -20.13 8.90 27.37
CA ILE A 76 -19.94 10.02 26.46
C ILE A 76 -20.93 11.13 26.80
N THR A 77 -20.46 12.38 26.78
CA THR A 77 -21.31 13.53 27.11
C THR A 77 -22.35 13.76 26.03
N ARG A 78 -23.47 14.38 26.41
CA ARG A 78 -24.51 14.78 25.45
C ARG A 78 -23.95 15.65 24.31
N LEU A 79 -23.06 16.60 24.61
CA LEU A 79 -22.44 17.49 23.63
C LEU A 79 -21.60 16.71 22.62
N GLN A 80 -20.72 15.82 23.10
CA GLN A 80 -19.88 14.98 22.24
C GLN A 80 -20.72 14.04 21.36
N LEU A 81 -21.84 13.51 21.85
CA LEU A 81 -22.75 12.72 21.02
C LEU A 81 -23.38 13.53 19.91
N MET A 82 -23.78 14.78 20.19
CA MET A 82 -24.37 15.66 19.19
C MET A 82 -23.34 15.98 18.11
N GLU A 83 -22.12 16.38 18.51
CA GLU A 83 -21.03 16.69 17.58
C GLU A 83 -20.64 15.48 16.72
N ARG A 84 -20.41 14.31 17.33
CA ARG A 84 -19.95 13.11 16.60
C ARG A 84 -21.02 12.46 15.71
N LEU A 85 -22.31 12.65 16.02
CA LEU A 85 -23.40 12.06 15.22
C LEU A 85 -23.94 13.01 14.15
N TYR A 86 -23.94 14.31 14.37
CA TYR A 86 -24.60 15.26 13.45
C TYR A 86 -23.65 16.34 12.90
N GLY A 87 -22.39 16.34 13.34
CA GLY A 87 -21.42 17.36 12.95
C GLY A 87 -21.67 18.71 13.63
N SER A 88 -20.91 19.70 13.21
CA SER A 88 -20.98 21.08 13.70
C SER A 88 -22.01 21.96 12.97
N ASP A 89 -22.74 21.42 11.99
CA ASP A 89 -23.74 22.19 11.24
C ASP A 89 -24.92 22.55 12.15
N MET A 90 -25.04 23.83 12.46
CA MET A 90 -25.99 24.41 13.43
C MET A 90 -27.45 24.42 12.94
N GLU A 91 -27.76 23.78 11.81
CA GLU A 91 -29.10 23.73 11.23
C GLU A 91 -29.92 22.57 11.81
N GLY A 92 -30.45 22.76 13.02
CA GLY A 92 -31.44 21.85 13.62
C GLY A 92 -31.33 21.71 15.14
N ASP A 93 -32.41 21.24 15.77
CA ASP A 93 -32.40 20.86 17.19
C ASP A 93 -31.73 19.48 17.36
N HIS A 94 -30.40 19.47 17.32
CA HIS A 94 -29.56 18.28 17.58
C HIS A 94 -29.90 17.60 18.91
N ALA A 95 -30.35 18.40 19.88
CA ALA A 95 -30.75 17.91 21.19
C ALA A 95 -32.05 17.08 21.11
N ASN A 96 -33.00 17.46 20.25
CA ASN A 96 -34.19 16.67 19.96
C ASN A 96 -33.87 15.47 19.07
N ASN A 97 -33.04 15.65 18.04
CA ASN A 97 -32.60 14.56 17.17
C ASN A 97 -31.93 13.43 17.96
N LEU A 98 -31.03 13.78 18.89
CA LEU A 98 -30.41 12.80 19.77
C LEU A 98 -31.44 12.04 20.62
N ARG A 99 -32.46 12.71 21.17
CA ARG A 99 -33.52 12.04 21.93
C ARG A 99 -34.28 11.02 21.07
N VAL A 100 -34.60 11.39 19.83
CA VAL A 100 -35.26 10.50 18.86
C VAL A 100 -34.35 9.32 18.51
N THR A 101 -33.06 9.55 18.27
CA THR A 101 -32.08 8.50 17.98
C THR A 101 -31.87 7.56 19.17
N VAL A 102 -31.81 8.06 20.40
CA VAL A 102 -31.77 7.24 21.63
C VAL A 102 -33.04 6.40 21.75
N PHE A 103 -34.21 6.97 21.46
CA PHE A 103 -35.47 6.22 21.47
C PHE A 103 -35.47 5.09 20.44
N HIS A 104 -35.01 5.36 19.21
CA HIS A 104 -34.85 4.34 18.17
C HIS A 104 -33.86 3.24 18.57
N LEU A 105 -32.72 3.60 19.15
CA LEU A 105 -31.75 2.61 19.64
C LEU A 105 -32.34 1.74 20.76
N ARG A 106 -33.05 2.33 21.72
CA ARG A 106 -33.77 1.56 22.76
C ARG A 106 -34.76 0.57 22.15
N ARG A 107 -35.49 0.98 21.11
CA ARG A 107 -36.44 0.10 20.39
C ARG A 107 -35.72 -1.04 19.67
N LEU A 108 -34.59 -0.77 19.01
CA LEU A 108 -33.77 -1.78 18.35
C LEU A 108 -33.27 -2.83 19.35
N LEU A 109 -32.66 -2.38 20.47
CA LEU A 109 -32.17 -3.27 21.52
C LEU A 109 -33.30 -4.07 22.16
N LYS A 110 -34.46 -3.43 22.41
CA LYS A 110 -35.66 -4.11 22.92
C LYS A 110 -36.19 -5.18 21.96
N ASN A 111 -35.99 -5.02 20.66
CA ASN A 111 -36.44 -5.99 19.65
C ASN A 111 -35.39 -7.05 19.29
N SER A 112 -34.19 -6.93 19.84
CA SER A 112 -33.10 -7.90 19.63
C SER A 112 -33.24 -9.17 20.48
N GLU A 113 -32.34 -10.11 20.22
CA GLU A 113 -32.16 -11.37 20.96
C GLU A 113 -31.50 -11.18 22.34
N LEU A 114 -31.08 -9.96 22.68
CA LEU A 114 -30.50 -9.66 23.98
C LEU A 114 -31.55 -9.75 25.10
N PRO A 115 -31.13 -10.02 26.35
CA PRO A 115 -32.02 -9.94 27.52
C PRO A 115 -32.82 -8.64 27.57
N LYS A 116 -34.05 -8.68 28.09
CA LYS A 116 -34.88 -7.47 28.15
C LYS A 116 -34.47 -6.63 29.37
N GLU A 117 -33.57 -5.68 29.16
CA GLU A 117 -33.15 -4.71 30.18
C GLU A 117 -32.96 -3.30 29.58
N GLN A 118 -32.74 -2.31 30.45
CA GLN A 118 -32.51 -0.92 30.03
C GLN A 118 -31.01 -0.69 29.81
N TYR A 119 -30.56 -0.92 28.58
CA TYR A 119 -29.15 -0.82 28.20
C TYR A 119 -28.55 0.59 28.19
N ILE A 120 -29.38 1.60 27.95
CA ILE A 120 -28.91 2.99 27.83
C ILE A 120 -29.27 3.76 29.09
N ARG A 121 -28.24 4.03 29.90
CA ARG A 121 -28.32 4.88 31.09
C ARG A 121 -27.89 6.30 30.76
N THR A 122 -28.50 7.24 31.48
CA THR A 122 -28.19 8.66 31.39
C THR A 122 -28.04 9.19 32.80
N GLU A 123 -26.80 9.48 33.20
CA GLU A 123 -26.43 9.95 34.54
C GLU A 123 -25.44 11.11 34.38
N ASP A 124 -25.61 12.19 35.14
CA ASP A 124 -24.75 13.39 35.12
C ASP A 124 -24.48 13.96 33.70
N GLY A 125 -25.48 13.91 32.82
CA GLY A 125 -25.37 14.40 31.44
C GLY A 125 -24.53 13.53 30.51
N ARG A 126 -24.15 12.32 30.96
CA ARG A 126 -23.43 11.31 30.18
C ARG A 126 -24.33 10.14 29.82
N TYR A 127 -24.12 9.60 28.64
CA TYR A 127 -24.78 8.39 28.16
C TYR A 127 -23.79 7.22 28.25
N ARG A 128 -24.29 6.08 28.74
CA ARG A 128 -23.52 4.83 28.87
C ARG A 128 -24.33 3.65 28.34
N PHE A 129 -23.61 2.67 27.80
CA PHE A 129 -24.14 1.33 27.59
C PHE A 129 -23.81 0.48 28.82
N GLU A 130 -24.84 -0.01 29.50
CA GLU A 130 -24.71 -0.89 30.66
C GLU A 130 -25.52 -2.16 30.46
N SER A 131 -24.97 -3.27 30.90
CA SER A 131 -25.66 -4.57 30.91
C SER A 131 -25.45 -5.29 32.22
N SER A 132 -26.37 -6.18 32.57
CA SER A 132 -26.22 -7.08 33.72
C SER A 132 -25.15 -8.15 33.51
N PHE A 133 -24.72 -8.34 32.26
CA PHE A 133 -23.70 -9.28 31.86
C PHE A 133 -22.40 -8.59 31.38
N PRO A 134 -21.26 -9.30 31.38
CA PRO A 134 -19.99 -8.77 30.89
C PRO A 134 -20.00 -8.41 29.40
N ILE A 135 -19.21 -7.39 29.05
CA ILE A 135 -18.98 -6.95 27.67
C ILE A 135 -17.49 -7.08 27.37
N GLU A 136 -17.16 -7.80 26.30
CA GLU A 136 -15.82 -7.91 25.75
C GLU A 136 -15.78 -7.15 24.43
N ILE A 137 -14.96 -6.11 24.34
CA ILE A 137 -14.76 -5.32 23.12
C ILE A 137 -13.35 -5.54 22.63
N ASP A 138 -13.22 -5.84 21.34
CA ASP A 138 -11.96 -6.21 20.75
C ASP A 138 -10.88 -5.11 20.83
N VAL A 139 -11.23 -3.86 20.58
CA VAL A 139 -10.27 -2.73 20.70
C VAL A 139 -9.71 -2.60 22.12
N VAL A 140 -10.54 -2.89 23.14
CA VAL A 140 -10.12 -2.83 24.55
C VAL A 140 -9.17 -3.99 24.87
N GLN A 141 -9.45 -5.18 24.35
CA GLN A 141 -8.58 -6.33 24.54
C GLN A 141 -7.24 -6.14 23.81
N PHE A 142 -7.27 -5.55 22.61
CA PHE A 142 -6.08 -5.21 21.85
C PHE A 142 -5.19 -4.22 22.63
N GLU A 143 -5.73 -3.09 23.10
CA GLU A 143 -4.97 -2.13 23.92
C GLU A 143 -4.46 -2.76 25.21
N HIS A 144 -5.27 -3.61 25.86
CA HIS A 144 -4.85 -4.28 27.09
C HIS A 144 -3.65 -5.21 26.88
N LEU A 145 -3.60 -5.95 25.77
CA LEU A 145 -2.45 -6.80 25.42
C LEU A 145 -1.18 -5.96 25.22
N LEU A 146 -1.28 -4.81 24.57
CA LEU A 146 -0.16 -3.88 24.40
C LEU A 146 0.30 -3.30 25.76
N GLU A 147 -0.62 -2.91 26.63
CA GLU A 147 -0.28 -2.44 27.97
C GLU A 147 0.40 -3.51 28.84
N GLN A 148 -0.03 -4.77 28.71
CA GLN A 148 0.64 -5.89 29.37
C GLN A 148 2.05 -6.10 28.80
N ALA A 149 2.22 -5.98 27.48
CA ALA A 149 3.52 -6.10 26.83
C ALA A 149 4.48 -5.00 27.31
N ASP A 150 3.99 -3.77 27.51
CA ASP A 150 4.77 -2.63 28.04
C ASP A 150 5.20 -2.79 29.48
N LYS A 151 4.41 -3.51 30.28
CA LYS A 151 4.74 -3.82 31.68
C LYS A 151 5.57 -5.09 31.83
N ALA A 152 5.70 -5.89 30.77
CA ALA A 152 6.45 -7.14 30.81
C ALA A 152 7.95 -6.85 30.92
N GLY A 153 8.59 -7.29 32.01
CA GLY A 153 10.02 -7.08 32.24
C GLY A 153 10.94 -8.00 31.43
N ALA A 154 10.40 -9.09 30.85
CA ALA A 154 11.17 -10.06 30.06
C ALA A 154 10.84 -9.95 28.56
N CYS A 155 11.89 -9.97 27.73
CA CYS A 155 11.80 -9.86 26.27
C CYS A 155 10.89 -10.94 25.66
N GLU A 156 10.94 -12.18 26.17
CA GLU A 156 10.12 -13.30 25.68
C GLU A 156 8.63 -13.08 25.92
N GLN A 157 8.27 -12.71 27.15
CA GLN A 157 6.87 -12.50 27.52
C GLN A 157 6.27 -11.31 26.77
N ARG A 158 7.08 -10.25 26.55
CA ARG A 158 6.69 -9.12 25.72
C ARG A 158 6.40 -9.56 24.29
N LEU A 159 7.29 -10.35 23.68
CA LEU A 159 7.09 -10.84 22.32
C LEU A 159 5.77 -11.62 22.16
N GLU A 160 5.51 -12.55 23.07
CA GLU A 160 4.29 -13.36 23.04
C GLU A 160 3.01 -12.53 23.23
N LEU A 161 3.06 -11.47 24.03
CA LEU A 161 1.94 -10.54 24.18
C LEU A 161 1.72 -9.68 22.93
N LEU A 162 2.79 -9.20 22.29
CA LEU A 162 2.71 -8.44 21.04
C LEU A 162 2.21 -9.32 19.88
N LYS A 163 2.68 -10.57 19.77
CA LYS A 163 2.15 -11.55 18.79
C LYS A 163 0.64 -11.74 18.96
N LYS A 164 0.19 -11.96 20.20
CA LYS A 164 -1.25 -12.08 20.51
C LYS A 164 -2.02 -10.81 20.11
N ALA A 165 -1.50 -9.63 20.40
CA ALA A 165 -2.13 -8.38 19.99
C ALA A 165 -2.25 -8.30 18.45
N CYS A 166 -1.20 -8.67 17.71
CA CYS A 166 -1.21 -8.68 16.25
C CYS A 166 -2.23 -9.68 15.67
N TYR A 167 -2.36 -10.88 16.25
CA TYR A 167 -3.38 -11.86 15.85
C TYR A 167 -4.81 -11.41 16.17
N TYR A 168 -4.96 -10.62 17.22
CA TYR A 168 -6.25 -10.11 17.67
C TYR A 168 -6.74 -8.94 16.80
N TYR A 169 -5.82 -8.19 16.18
CA TYR A 169 -6.14 -7.17 15.18
C TYR A 169 -6.66 -7.81 13.89
N LYS A 170 -7.91 -7.51 13.52
CA LYS A 170 -8.60 -8.12 12.37
C LYS A 170 -8.83 -7.18 11.19
N GLY A 171 -8.61 -5.88 11.34
CA GLY A 171 -8.77 -4.91 10.25
C GLY A 171 -9.00 -3.49 10.74
N TYR A 172 -9.33 -2.61 9.80
CA TYR A 172 -9.63 -1.20 10.04
C TYR A 172 -10.71 -1.02 11.10
N PHE A 173 -10.60 0.01 11.92
CA PHE A 173 -11.63 0.34 12.90
C PHE A 173 -12.91 0.79 12.18
N LEU A 174 -14.01 0.03 12.34
CA LEU A 174 -15.35 0.34 11.82
C LEU A 174 -15.36 0.82 10.35
N PRO A 175 -14.94 -0.01 9.37
CA PRO A 175 -14.73 0.42 7.98
C PRO A 175 -16.01 0.94 7.31
N ALA A 176 -17.19 0.47 7.72
CA ALA A 176 -18.49 0.95 7.26
C ALA A 176 -18.77 2.43 7.62
N LEU A 177 -18.02 2.99 8.55
CA LEU A 177 -18.09 4.39 9.01
C LEU A 177 -16.81 5.17 8.70
N SER A 178 -16.01 4.73 7.72
CA SER A 178 -14.71 5.33 7.35
C SER A 178 -14.76 6.83 7.01
N ALA A 179 -15.93 7.39 6.69
CA ALA A 179 -16.11 8.81 6.44
C ALA A 179 -16.39 9.66 7.69
N GLU A 180 -16.68 9.04 8.84
CA GLU A 180 -16.99 9.76 10.09
C GLU A 180 -15.69 10.19 10.79
N GLU A 181 -15.56 11.47 11.14
CA GLU A 181 -14.31 12.05 11.67
C GLU A 181 -13.77 11.31 12.90
N TRP A 182 -14.64 10.95 13.85
CA TRP A 182 -14.23 10.24 15.06
C TRP A 182 -13.73 8.81 14.76
N VAL A 183 -14.19 8.19 13.67
CA VAL A 183 -13.73 6.86 13.21
C VAL A 183 -12.38 6.99 12.53
N ILE A 184 -12.18 8.02 11.72
CA ILE A 184 -10.88 8.30 11.08
C ILE A 184 -9.80 8.46 12.16
N VAL A 185 -10.04 9.31 13.15
CA VAL A 185 -9.08 9.56 14.24
C VAL A 185 -8.78 8.29 15.04
N ALA A 186 -9.82 7.55 15.46
CA ALA A 186 -9.65 6.31 16.19
C ALA A 186 -8.96 5.22 15.34
N GLY A 187 -9.28 5.15 14.05
CA GLY A 187 -8.68 4.21 13.10
C GLY A 187 -7.18 4.43 12.94
N ILE A 188 -6.74 5.68 12.78
CA ILE A 188 -5.31 6.03 12.71
C ILE A 188 -4.59 5.64 14.00
N HIS A 189 -5.20 5.88 15.17
CA HIS A 189 -4.64 5.48 16.47
C HIS A 189 -4.41 3.97 16.54
N PHE A 190 -5.42 3.15 16.22
CA PHE A 190 -5.30 1.69 16.27
C PHE A 190 -4.35 1.13 15.21
N GLN A 191 -4.31 1.73 14.01
CA GLN A 191 -3.35 1.39 12.97
C GLN A 191 -1.91 1.63 13.46
N ASN A 192 -1.63 2.80 14.03
CA ASN A 192 -0.30 3.13 14.54
C ASN A 192 0.15 2.17 15.65
N LEU A 193 -0.76 1.83 16.58
CA LEU A 193 -0.47 0.84 17.62
C LEU A 193 -0.17 -0.55 17.03
N TYR A 194 -0.95 -0.98 16.04
CA TYR A 194 -0.74 -2.25 15.34
C TYR A 194 0.59 -2.29 14.60
N PHE A 195 0.92 -1.25 13.83
CA PHE A 195 2.18 -1.14 13.09
C PHE A 195 3.38 -1.16 14.02
N ALA A 196 3.36 -0.37 15.09
CA ALA A 196 4.44 -0.35 16.08
C ALA A 196 4.64 -1.73 16.74
N ALA A 197 3.55 -2.41 17.11
CA ALA A 197 3.62 -3.75 17.68
C ALA A 197 4.18 -4.78 16.67
N LEU A 198 3.70 -4.74 15.42
CA LEU A 198 4.11 -5.67 14.38
C LEU A 198 5.57 -5.46 13.96
N GLU A 199 6.03 -4.21 13.83
CA GLU A 199 7.44 -3.91 13.55
C GLU A 199 8.38 -4.47 14.63
N GLU A 200 8.00 -4.35 15.90
CA GLU A 200 8.77 -4.92 16.99
C GLU A 200 8.81 -6.46 16.91
N VAL A 201 7.65 -7.08 16.65
CA VAL A 201 7.53 -8.54 16.43
C VAL A 201 8.42 -8.99 15.27
N CYS A 202 8.34 -8.31 14.11
CA CYS A 202 9.20 -8.56 12.95
C CYS A 202 10.68 -8.50 13.32
N GLY A 203 11.11 -7.43 14.00
CA GLY A 203 12.50 -7.25 14.40
C GLY A 203 13.01 -8.35 15.33
N GLN A 204 12.20 -8.77 16.30
CA GLN A 204 12.57 -9.82 17.25
C GLN A 204 12.57 -11.22 16.61
N MET A 205 11.53 -11.59 15.89
CA MET A 205 11.38 -12.91 15.27
C MET A 205 12.42 -13.14 14.17
N LYS A 206 12.77 -12.12 13.37
CA LYS A 206 13.86 -12.21 12.38
C LYS A 206 15.20 -12.57 13.02
N ARG A 207 15.55 -11.95 14.16
CA ARG A 207 16.80 -12.27 14.89
C ARG A 207 16.83 -13.71 15.40
N ARG A 208 15.67 -14.27 15.72
CA ARG A 208 15.50 -15.64 16.22
C ARG A 208 15.27 -16.68 15.13
N ARG A 209 15.15 -16.25 13.87
CA ARG A 209 14.82 -17.08 12.70
C ARG A 209 13.46 -17.78 12.80
N GLU A 210 12.49 -17.16 13.48
CA GLU A 210 11.11 -17.66 13.59
C GLU A 210 10.27 -17.30 12.33
N PHE A 211 10.78 -17.64 11.14
CA PHE A 211 10.24 -17.14 9.87
C PHE A 211 8.85 -17.68 9.50
N THR A 212 8.48 -18.88 9.94
CA THR A 212 7.19 -19.51 9.59
C THR A 212 6.01 -18.74 10.17
N GLU A 213 6.03 -18.46 11.47
CA GLU A 213 4.97 -17.70 12.15
C GLU A 213 5.01 -16.22 11.73
N LEU A 214 6.21 -15.66 11.57
CA LEU A 214 6.35 -14.28 11.10
C LEU A 214 5.74 -14.09 9.70
N LEU A 215 5.93 -15.04 8.79
CA LEU A 215 5.33 -15.01 7.47
C LEU A 215 3.79 -14.97 7.54
N GLU A 216 3.17 -15.69 8.48
CA GLU A 216 1.72 -15.66 8.68
C GLU A 216 1.24 -14.26 9.12
N LEU A 217 1.89 -13.69 10.13
CA LEU A 217 1.57 -12.34 10.64
C LEU A 217 1.71 -11.27 9.55
N CYS A 218 2.83 -11.28 8.83
CA CYS A 218 3.07 -10.34 7.73
C CYS A 218 2.10 -10.55 6.56
N SER A 219 1.66 -11.78 6.30
CA SER A 219 0.66 -12.05 5.25
C SER A 219 -0.71 -11.48 5.59
N ARG A 220 -1.09 -11.54 6.87
CA ARG A 220 -2.31 -10.86 7.35
C ARG A 220 -2.17 -9.35 7.24
N ALA A 221 -1.04 -8.79 7.67
CA ALA A 221 -0.77 -7.36 7.57
C ALA A 221 -0.80 -6.86 6.12
N ALA A 222 -0.13 -7.55 5.19
CA ALA A 222 -0.13 -7.22 3.77
C ALA A 222 -1.51 -7.34 3.12
N SER A 223 -2.38 -8.20 3.65
CA SER A 223 -3.76 -8.32 3.17
C SER A 223 -4.65 -7.17 3.66
N LEU A 224 -4.39 -6.65 4.87
CA LEU A 224 -5.09 -5.50 5.44
C LEU A 224 -4.56 -4.17 4.85
N TYR A 225 -3.26 -4.08 4.68
CA TYR A 225 -2.48 -2.90 4.36
C TYR A 225 -1.52 -3.18 3.20
N PRO A 226 -2.05 -3.39 1.98
CA PRO A 226 -1.25 -3.82 0.84
C PRO A 226 -0.19 -2.80 0.39
N PHE A 227 -0.31 -1.54 0.80
CA PHE A 227 0.57 -0.46 0.37
C PHE A 227 1.55 0.02 1.46
N ASP A 228 1.62 -0.69 2.59
CA ASP A 228 2.49 -0.35 3.74
C ASP A 228 3.75 -1.26 3.82
N GLU A 229 4.22 -1.75 2.68
CA GLU A 229 5.45 -2.56 2.53
C GLU A 229 5.54 -3.87 3.37
N TRP A 230 4.44 -4.38 3.92
CA TRP A 230 4.45 -5.65 4.66
C TRP A 230 4.90 -6.85 3.82
N GLN A 231 4.76 -6.75 2.50
CA GLN A 231 5.28 -7.71 1.53
C GLN A 231 6.81 -7.85 1.58
N VAL A 232 7.54 -6.78 1.93
CA VAL A 232 9.00 -6.85 2.13
C VAL A 232 9.33 -7.88 3.21
N TYR A 233 8.64 -7.83 4.34
CA TYR A 233 8.85 -8.78 5.44
C TYR A 233 8.45 -10.21 5.03
N GLN A 234 7.41 -10.38 4.22
CA GLN A 234 7.06 -11.69 3.67
C GLN A 234 8.17 -12.25 2.78
N ILE A 235 8.73 -11.44 1.88
CA ILE A 235 9.84 -11.83 0.99
C ILE A 235 11.06 -12.22 1.82
N GLU A 236 11.44 -11.41 2.81
CA GLU A 236 12.54 -11.73 3.73
C GLU A 236 12.31 -13.05 4.49
N CYS A 237 11.09 -13.32 4.94
CA CYS A 237 10.75 -14.59 5.59
C CYS A 237 10.86 -15.78 4.62
N LEU A 238 10.39 -15.63 3.38
CA LEU A 238 10.50 -16.67 2.36
C LEU A 238 11.97 -16.98 2.03
N LEU A 239 12.83 -15.96 1.98
CA LEU A 239 14.28 -16.15 1.83
C LEU A 239 14.90 -16.85 3.05
N GLY A 240 14.48 -16.49 4.26
CA GLY A 240 14.90 -17.16 5.49
C GLY A 240 14.43 -18.63 5.61
N LEU A 241 13.35 -18.98 4.91
CA LEU A 241 12.80 -20.34 4.78
C LEU A 241 13.35 -21.10 3.57
N GLU A 242 14.35 -20.57 2.86
CA GLU A 242 14.92 -21.18 1.65
C GLU A 242 13.90 -21.42 0.53
N ARG A 243 12.92 -20.51 0.38
CA ARG A 243 11.85 -20.53 -0.64
C ARG A 243 11.98 -19.37 -1.64
N PRO A 244 13.12 -19.22 -2.35
CA PRO A 244 13.39 -18.05 -3.20
C PRO A 244 12.45 -17.93 -4.41
N LYS A 245 11.90 -19.05 -4.91
CA LYS A 245 10.92 -19.03 -6.02
C LYS A 245 9.62 -18.33 -5.63
N GLU A 246 9.14 -18.58 -4.42
CA GLU A 246 7.92 -17.94 -3.90
C GLU A 246 8.19 -16.49 -3.53
N ALA A 247 9.37 -16.20 -3.00
CA ALA A 247 9.84 -14.84 -2.74
C ALA A 247 9.85 -13.99 -4.02
N MET A 248 10.36 -14.57 -5.13
CA MET A 248 10.39 -13.90 -6.43
C MET A 248 8.98 -13.65 -6.99
N ALA A 249 8.10 -14.66 -6.95
CA ALA A 249 6.72 -14.51 -7.41
C ALA A 249 5.97 -13.43 -6.60
N LEU A 250 6.21 -13.36 -5.29
CA LEU A 250 5.62 -12.32 -4.44
C LEU A 250 6.18 -10.92 -4.78
N TYR A 251 7.48 -10.81 -5.03
CA TYR A 251 8.11 -9.56 -5.46
C TYR A 251 7.52 -9.06 -6.78
N GLU A 252 7.39 -9.93 -7.79
CA GLU A 252 6.82 -9.59 -9.10
C GLU A 252 5.38 -9.09 -8.94
N LYS A 253 4.55 -9.84 -8.21
CA LYS A 253 3.16 -9.46 -7.93
C LYS A 253 3.04 -8.13 -7.18
N THR A 254 3.90 -7.90 -6.19
CA THR A 254 3.87 -6.67 -5.38
C THR A 254 4.31 -5.47 -6.22
N THR A 255 5.34 -5.65 -7.04
CA THR A 255 5.84 -4.64 -7.96
C THR A 255 4.79 -4.26 -8.98
N GLU A 256 4.12 -5.25 -9.57
CA GLU A 256 3.00 -5.04 -10.49
C GLU A 256 1.88 -4.24 -9.82
N MET A 257 1.45 -4.65 -8.62
CA MET A 257 0.42 -3.93 -7.84
C MET A 257 0.81 -2.47 -7.54
N TYR A 258 2.05 -2.19 -7.17
CA TYR A 258 2.50 -0.82 -6.87
C TYR A 258 2.53 0.05 -8.11
N PHE A 259 2.96 -0.52 -9.24
CA PHE A 259 2.91 0.18 -10.52
C PHE A 259 1.48 0.43 -11.01
N ASP A 260 0.58 -0.51 -10.76
CA ASP A 260 -0.78 -0.48 -11.29
C ASP A 260 -1.76 0.35 -10.48
N GLU A 261 -1.48 0.60 -9.20
CA GLU A 261 -2.37 1.33 -8.29
C GLU A 261 -1.77 2.66 -7.79
N LEU A 262 -0.43 2.77 -7.76
CA LEU A 262 0.26 3.93 -7.17
C LEU A 262 1.27 4.60 -8.11
N ASP A 263 1.52 4.05 -9.30
CA ASP A 263 2.56 4.53 -10.23
C ASP A 263 3.96 4.64 -9.62
N MET A 264 4.22 3.87 -8.56
CA MET A 264 5.47 3.92 -7.82
C MET A 264 6.38 2.74 -8.17
N PRO A 265 7.69 3.00 -8.38
CA PRO A 265 8.66 1.94 -8.52
C PRO A 265 8.86 1.17 -7.21
N PRO A 266 9.44 -0.04 -7.27
CA PRO A 266 9.83 -0.77 -6.08
C PRO A 266 10.72 0.04 -5.14
N SER A 267 10.45 -0.02 -3.84
CA SER A 267 11.29 0.64 -2.84
C SER A 267 12.67 -0.01 -2.72
N GLU A 268 13.62 0.73 -2.15
CA GLU A 268 15.01 0.26 -1.99
C GLU A 268 15.08 -1.08 -1.22
N ARG A 269 14.21 -1.27 -0.23
CA ARG A 269 14.12 -2.54 0.51
C ARG A 269 13.67 -3.70 -0.38
N MET A 270 12.70 -3.48 -1.26
CA MET A 270 12.28 -4.50 -2.23
C MET A 270 13.39 -4.81 -3.24
N VAL A 271 14.13 -3.79 -3.71
CA VAL A 271 15.29 -3.97 -4.59
C VAL A 271 16.39 -4.79 -3.90
N GLU A 272 16.63 -4.56 -2.60
CA GLU A 272 17.59 -5.34 -1.83
C GLU A 272 17.17 -6.80 -1.67
N CYS A 273 15.88 -7.05 -1.39
CA CYS A 273 15.34 -8.40 -1.39
C CYS A 273 15.57 -9.11 -2.73
N PHE A 274 15.33 -8.43 -3.87
CA PHE A 274 15.61 -8.98 -5.20
C PHE A 274 17.07 -9.42 -5.36
N ARG A 275 18.03 -8.57 -4.97
CA ARG A 275 19.47 -8.91 -5.02
C ARG A 275 19.79 -10.16 -4.19
N GLN A 276 19.21 -10.28 -3.00
CA GLN A 276 19.42 -11.44 -2.13
C GLN A 276 18.91 -12.73 -2.79
N MET A 277 17.72 -12.73 -3.40
CA MET A 277 17.21 -13.93 -4.08
C MET A 277 18.10 -14.32 -5.26
N SER A 278 18.55 -13.34 -6.05
CA SER A 278 19.46 -13.59 -7.18
C SER A 278 20.79 -14.20 -6.73
N SER A 279 21.31 -13.81 -5.56
CA SER A 279 22.55 -14.37 -5.00
C SER A 279 22.40 -15.83 -4.54
N GLN A 280 21.26 -16.20 -3.94
CA GLN A 280 21.03 -17.57 -3.45
C GLN A 280 20.87 -18.59 -4.58
N ILE A 281 20.31 -18.18 -5.72
CA ILE A 281 20.17 -19.04 -6.91
C ILE A 281 21.55 -19.47 -7.44
N GLN A 282 22.59 -18.65 -7.25
CA GLN A 282 23.95 -18.91 -7.75
C GLN A 282 24.74 -19.94 -6.91
N LEU A 283 24.33 -20.24 -5.68
CA LEU A 283 25.09 -21.10 -4.76
C LEU A 283 24.95 -22.62 -5.06
N ASN A 284 24.07 -23.02 -6.00
CA ASN A 284 23.73 -24.43 -6.23
C ASN A 284 24.22 -25.03 -7.56
N THR A 285 25.04 -24.31 -8.35
CA THR A 285 25.51 -24.82 -9.66
C THR A 285 27.04 -24.84 -9.74
N GLY A 286 27.61 -26.04 -9.68
CA GLY A 286 29.05 -26.28 -9.94
C GLY A 286 29.36 -26.69 -11.38
N ASP A 287 28.34 -26.97 -12.20
CA ASP A 287 28.50 -27.38 -13.60
C ASP A 287 28.31 -26.18 -14.55
N PHE A 288 29.33 -25.92 -15.37
CA PHE A 288 29.31 -24.88 -16.40
C PHE A 288 28.18 -25.07 -17.42
N ASN A 289 27.79 -26.31 -17.72
CA ASN A 289 26.69 -26.59 -18.63
C ASN A 289 25.33 -26.21 -18.03
N GLU A 290 25.14 -26.45 -16.72
CA GLU A 290 23.93 -26.02 -16.01
C GLU A 290 23.86 -24.50 -15.91
N ILE A 291 24.98 -23.84 -15.61
CA ILE A 291 25.07 -22.37 -15.59
C ILE A 291 24.73 -21.80 -16.96
N HIS A 292 25.35 -22.31 -18.03
CA HIS A 292 25.06 -21.84 -19.39
C HIS A 292 23.60 -22.08 -19.78
N LYS A 293 22.99 -23.19 -19.34
CA LYS A 293 21.57 -23.47 -19.56
C LYS A 293 20.67 -22.48 -18.80
N MET A 294 21.04 -22.09 -17.58
CA MET A 294 20.29 -21.10 -16.79
C MET A 294 20.41 -19.68 -17.33
N LEU A 295 21.57 -19.30 -17.87
CA LEU A 295 21.81 -17.98 -18.47
C LEU A 295 21.26 -17.86 -19.89
N ARG A 296 20.90 -18.98 -20.51
CA ARG A 296 20.38 -18.99 -21.88
C ARG A 296 18.97 -18.41 -21.88
N GLU A 297 18.78 -17.35 -22.63
CA GLU A 297 17.47 -16.79 -22.93
C GLU A 297 16.53 -17.89 -23.47
N GLU A 298 15.37 -18.06 -22.84
CA GLU A 298 14.35 -18.97 -23.35
C GLU A 298 13.91 -18.51 -24.75
N PRO A 299 13.70 -19.42 -25.69
CA PRO A 299 13.38 -19.04 -27.05
C PRO A 299 11.95 -18.49 -27.12
N ARG A 300 11.76 -17.17 -26.95
CA ARG A 300 10.57 -16.44 -27.42
C ARG A 300 10.70 -14.91 -27.35
N LEU A 301 10.10 -14.31 -28.38
CA LEU A 301 10.01 -12.89 -28.76
C LEU A 301 11.30 -12.32 -29.37
N GLY A 302 11.26 -12.09 -30.69
CA GLY A 302 12.29 -11.30 -31.36
C GLY A 302 12.09 -9.82 -31.02
N GLY A 303 13.19 -9.08 -30.89
CA GLY A 303 13.16 -7.64 -30.63
C GLY A 303 13.84 -7.27 -29.31
N ALA A 304 13.54 -6.10 -28.75
CA ALA A 304 14.20 -5.60 -27.54
C ALA A 304 13.98 -6.49 -26.30
N TYR A 305 14.99 -6.57 -25.44
CA TYR A 305 14.95 -7.34 -24.21
C TYR A 305 14.17 -6.59 -23.13
N TYR A 306 13.03 -7.14 -22.69
CA TYR A 306 12.29 -6.64 -21.54
C TYR A 306 12.90 -7.16 -20.25
N CYS A 307 13.14 -6.28 -19.29
CA CYS A 307 13.64 -6.66 -17.97
C CYS A 307 12.97 -5.88 -16.84
N THR A 308 13.06 -6.42 -15.63
CA THR A 308 12.60 -5.72 -14.42
C THR A 308 13.45 -4.46 -14.17
N TYR A 309 12.88 -3.47 -13.47
CA TYR A 309 13.58 -2.23 -13.18
C TYR A 309 14.95 -2.42 -12.47
N PRO A 310 15.11 -3.31 -11.47
CA PRO A 310 16.43 -3.59 -10.90
C PRO A 310 17.44 -4.16 -11.91
N SER A 311 17.01 -5.10 -12.75
CA SER A 311 17.86 -5.67 -13.81
C SER A 311 18.26 -4.60 -14.82
N PHE A 312 17.35 -3.69 -15.18
CA PHE A 312 17.63 -2.55 -16.05
C PHE A 312 18.71 -1.65 -15.45
N MET A 313 18.66 -1.38 -14.14
CA MET A 313 19.68 -0.59 -13.45
C MET A 313 21.06 -1.24 -13.51
N ASP A 314 21.15 -2.57 -13.37
CA ASP A 314 22.43 -3.27 -13.47
C ASP A 314 22.93 -3.34 -14.92
N ILE A 315 22.04 -3.55 -15.90
CA ILE A 315 22.36 -3.46 -17.33
C ILE A 315 22.89 -2.06 -17.67
N TYR A 316 22.20 -1.00 -17.23
CA TYR A 316 22.63 0.39 -17.40
C TYR A 316 24.06 0.59 -16.89
N ARG A 317 24.34 0.17 -15.65
CA ARG A 317 25.67 0.31 -15.03
C ARG A 317 26.76 -0.44 -15.78
N ILE A 318 26.47 -1.64 -16.29
CA ILE A 318 27.43 -2.42 -17.08
C ILE A 318 27.66 -1.75 -18.44
N ILE A 319 26.61 -1.31 -19.11
CA ILE A 319 26.69 -0.66 -20.42
C ILE A 319 27.47 0.65 -20.33
N VAL A 320 27.28 1.46 -19.30
CA VAL A 320 28.09 2.68 -19.04
C VAL A 320 29.58 2.32 -18.95
N ARG A 321 29.96 1.29 -18.20
CA ARG A 321 31.36 0.84 -18.09
C ARG A 321 31.93 0.29 -19.40
N ILE A 322 31.09 -0.37 -20.21
CA ILE A 322 31.49 -0.87 -21.52
C ILE A 322 31.72 0.32 -22.47
N MET A 323 30.81 1.29 -22.46
CA MET A 323 30.85 2.52 -23.26
C MET A 323 32.18 3.27 -23.05
N GLU A 324 32.61 3.41 -21.80
CA GLU A 324 33.89 4.06 -21.43
C GLU A 324 35.11 3.36 -22.05
N ARG A 325 35.05 2.03 -22.21
CA ARG A 325 36.16 1.23 -22.72
C ARG A 325 36.14 1.06 -24.23
N SER A 326 34.96 0.90 -24.83
CA SER A 326 34.79 0.61 -26.26
C SER A 326 34.58 1.85 -27.11
N GLY A 327 34.21 2.99 -26.50
CA GLY A 327 33.82 4.20 -27.21
C GLY A 327 32.50 4.07 -27.98
N GLN A 328 31.73 3.00 -27.74
CA GLN A 328 30.40 2.84 -28.34
C GLN A 328 29.48 3.94 -27.84
N SER A 329 28.55 4.40 -28.67
CA SER A 329 27.51 5.34 -28.28
C SER A 329 26.32 4.61 -27.66
N VAL A 330 25.83 5.13 -26.55
CA VAL A 330 24.65 4.61 -25.84
C VAL A 330 23.71 5.76 -25.52
N TYR A 331 22.42 5.55 -25.80
CA TYR A 331 21.38 6.52 -25.54
C TYR A 331 20.33 5.94 -24.59
N LEU A 332 19.92 6.76 -23.63
CA LEU A 332 18.76 6.51 -22.79
C LEU A 332 17.56 7.23 -23.39
N LEU A 333 16.51 6.47 -23.67
CA LEU A 333 15.25 6.96 -24.18
C LEU A 333 14.16 6.78 -23.12
N LEU A 334 13.43 7.85 -22.83
CA LEU A 334 12.23 7.84 -22.00
C LEU A 334 11.01 8.03 -22.91
N CYS A 335 10.18 7.01 -23.01
CA CYS A 335 8.91 7.03 -23.73
C CYS A 335 7.78 7.37 -22.74
N THR A 336 6.99 8.41 -23.00
CA THR A 336 5.88 8.83 -22.14
C THR A 336 4.57 8.88 -22.92
N VAL A 337 3.54 8.18 -22.45
CA VAL A 337 2.18 8.23 -23.00
C VAL A 337 1.48 9.51 -22.54
N LEU A 338 0.96 10.28 -23.48
CA LEU A 338 0.28 11.56 -23.25
C LEU A 338 -1.08 11.61 -23.97
N ASP A 339 -2.00 12.38 -23.38
CA ASP A 339 -3.28 12.78 -23.94
C ASP A 339 -3.15 13.84 -25.06
N GLU A 340 -4.25 14.16 -25.74
CA GLU A 340 -4.43 15.22 -26.75
C GLU A 340 -3.94 16.59 -26.27
N ARG A 341 -3.95 16.83 -24.94
CA ARG A 341 -3.47 18.06 -24.31
C ARG A 341 -1.99 18.01 -23.89
N GLN A 342 -1.23 17.01 -24.32
CA GLN A 342 0.15 16.76 -23.89
C GLN A 342 0.28 16.60 -22.36
N ARG A 343 -0.77 16.10 -21.71
CA ARG A 343 -0.80 15.82 -20.28
C ARG A 343 -0.68 14.33 -20.04
N GLN A 344 -0.09 13.96 -18.90
CA GLN A 344 -0.15 12.59 -18.42
C GLN A 344 -1.62 12.20 -18.25
N MET A 345 -1.95 11.00 -18.74
CA MET A 345 -3.29 10.46 -18.63
C MET A 345 -3.55 10.04 -17.19
N GLU A 346 -4.76 10.27 -16.70
CA GLU A 346 -5.20 9.70 -15.41
C GLU A 346 -5.26 8.17 -15.50
N ASP A 347 -4.96 7.53 -14.38
CA ASP A 347 -5.01 6.08 -14.29
C ASP A 347 -6.41 5.57 -14.61
N SER A 348 -6.48 4.67 -15.59
CA SER A 348 -7.70 4.08 -16.09
C SER A 348 -7.38 2.73 -16.73
N GLU A 349 -8.39 1.85 -16.80
CA GLU A 349 -8.25 0.57 -17.51
C GLU A 349 -7.86 0.77 -19.00
N GLY A 350 -8.20 1.92 -19.57
CA GLY A 350 -7.75 2.33 -20.90
C GLY A 350 -6.25 2.59 -20.96
N LEU A 351 -5.67 3.24 -19.95
CA LEU A 351 -4.24 3.54 -19.88
C LEU A 351 -3.41 2.26 -19.74
N LYS A 352 -3.85 1.27 -18.95
CA LYS A 352 -3.18 -0.04 -18.83
C LYS A 352 -3.03 -0.72 -20.19
N ARG A 353 -4.12 -0.82 -20.94
CA ARG A 353 -4.11 -1.40 -22.30
C ARG A 353 -3.22 -0.61 -23.27
N ILE A 354 -3.22 0.72 -23.18
CA ILE A 354 -2.35 1.59 -23.99
C ILE A 354 -0.88 1.36 -23.63
N SER A 355 -0.56 1.25 -22.33
CA SER A 355 0.79 0.98 -21.83
C SER A 355 1.30 -0.36 -22.36
N GLU A 356 0.49 -1.42 -22.31
CA GLU A 356 0.82 -2.72 -22.88
C GLU A 356 1.08 -2.63 -24.39
N CYS A 357 0.25 -1.90 -25.12
CA CYS A 357 0.46 -1.67 -26.56
C CYS A 357 1.79 -0.94 -26.83
N LEU A 358 2.19 0.00 -25.97
CA LEU A 358 3.48 0.68 -26.07
C LEU A 358 4.64 -0.28 -25.76
N ALA A 359 4.53 -1.11 -24.72
CA ALA A 359 5.54 -2.12 -24.40
C ALA A 359 5.75 -3.09 -25.57
N GLU A 360 4.67 -3.61 -26.16
CA GLU A 360 4.74 -4.47 -27.34
C GLU A 360 5.35 -3.74 -28.54
N ALA A 361 4.99 -2.48 -28.78
CA ALA A 361 5.55 -1.68 -29.87
C ALA A 361 7.06 -1.47 -29.68
N ILE A 362 7.52 -1.18 -28.46
CA ILE A 362 8.96 -1.07 -28.13
C ILE A 362 9.65 -2.41 -28.37
N GLN A 363 9.07 -3.50 -27.86
CA GLN A 363 9.65 -4.83 -28.00
C GLN A 363 9.81 -5.25 -29.46
N GLU A 364 8.74 -5.16 -30.26
CA GLU A 364 8.72 -5.64 -31.65
C GLU A 364 9.60 -4.82 -32.62
N THR A 365 9.82 -3.54 -32.33
CA THR A 365 10.46 -2.61 -33.29
C THR A 365 11.96 -2.44 -33.08
N LEU A 366 12.42 -2.60 -31.84
CA LEU A 366 13.81 -2.42 -31.48
C LEU A 366 14.64 -3.68 -31.67
N ARG A 367 15.97 -3.54 -31.66
CA ARG A 367 16.89 -4.64 -31.93
C ARG A 367 17.03 -5.51 -30.68
N ARG A 368 17.45 -6.76 -30.88
CA ARG A 368 17.76 -7.69 -29.78
C ARG A 368 18.87 -7.21 -28.83
N GLY A 369 19.71 -6.27 -29.28
CA GLY A 369 20.74 -5.64 -28.44
C GLY A 369 20.21 -4.46 -27.60
N ASP A 370 18.97 -4.02 -27.81
CA ASP A 370 18.35 -2.95 -27.04
C ASP A 370 17.60 -3.54 -25.84
N THR A 371 17.53 -2.79 -24.74
CA THR A 371 16.88 -3.22 -23.50
C THR A 371 15.84 -2.20 -23.07
N PHE A 372 14.72 -2.64 -22.50
CA PHE A 372 13.72 -1.72 -21.96
C PHE A 372 13.08 -2.23 -20.66
N THR A 373 12.48 -1.31 -19.92
CA THR A 373 11.75 -1.59 -18.68
C THR A 373 10.61 -0.57 -18.48
N ARG A 374 9.58 -0.95 -17.73
CA ARG A 374 8.50 -0.04 -17.31
C ARG A 374 9.01 0.83 -16.15
N TYR A 375 8.82 2.14 -16.25
CA TYR A 375 9.20 3.10 -15.21
C TYR A 375 7.99 3.51 -14.35
N ASN A 376 6.83 3.69 -14.97
CA ASN A 376 5.49 3.77 -14.35
C ASN A 376 4.42 3.37 -15.38
N ILE A 377 3.12 3.46 -15.10
CA ILE A 377 2.03 3.07 -16.04
C ILE A 377 2.04 3.85 -17.36
N SER A 378 2.61 5.06 -17.37
CA SER A 378 2.63 5.91 -18.55
C SER A 378 4.02 6.00 -19.18
N GLN A 379 5.05 5.38 -18.58
CA GLN A 379 6.44 5.61 -18.97
C GLN A 379 7.26 4.33 -19.07
N TYR A 380 8.08 4.26 -20.11
CA TYR A 380 9.08 3.23 -20.33
C TYR A 380 10.47 3.82 -20.51
N LEU A 381 11.47 3.17 -19.92
CA LEU A 381 12.88 3.45 -20.16
C LEU A 381 13.44 2.45 -21.17
N VAL A 382 14.22 2.94 -22.11
CA VAL A 382 14.85 2.15 -23.18
C VAL A 382 16.33 2.52 -23.26
N LEU A 383 17.19 1.50 -23.29
CA LEU A 383 18.61 1.61 -23.56
C LEU A 383 18.90 1.17 -24.99
N LEU A 384 19.30 2.13 -25.82
CA LEU A 384 19.70 1.90 -27.20
C LEU A 384 21.23 1.82 -27.27
N THR A 385 21.75 0.68 -27.75
CA THR A 385 23.21 0.43 -27.78
C THR A 385 23.75 0.39 -29.21
N GLY A 386 24.90 1.04 -29.44
CA GLY A 386 25.55 1.04 -30.75
C GLY A 386 24.77 1.80 -31.83
N VAL A 387 24.09 2.87 -31.43
CA VAL A 387 23.30 3.75 -32.31
C VAL A 387 23.86 5.18 -32.28
N CYS A 388 23.79 5.91 -33.39
CA CYS A 388 24.06 7.35 -33.39
C CYS A 388 22.82 8.16 -33.00
N ARG A 389 22.96 9.48 -32.87
CA ARG A 389 21.82 10.36 -32.53
C ARG A 389 20.72 10.33 -33.59
N GLU A 390 21.08 10.21 -34.86
CA GLU A 390 20.10 10.13 -35.96
C GLU A 390 19.33 8.80 -35.93
N ASP A 391 19.99 7.71 -35.54
CA ASP A 391 19.36 6.40 -35.36
C ASP A 391 18.30 6.41 -34.24
N CYS A 392 18.43 7.27 -33.23
CA CYS A 392 17.41 7.43 -32.19
C CYS A 392 16.07 7.90 -32.78
N HIS A 393 16.08 8.83 -33.74
CA HIS A 393 14.85 9.27 -34.42
C HIS A 393 14.22 8.14 -35.23
N ILE A 394 15.04 7.30 -35.85
CA ILE A 394 14.57 6.14 -36.61
C ILE A 394 13.91 5.13 -35.65
N ALA A 395 14.51 4.90 -34.48
CA ALA A 395 13.97 4.04 -33.45
C ALA A 395 12.61 4.55 -32.94
N THR A 396 12.52 5.82 -32.54
CA THR A 396 11.25 6.41 -32.05
C THR A 396 10.17 6.43 -33.14
N SER A 397 10.53 6.74 -34.39
CA SER A 397 9.59 6.71 -35.52
C SER A 397 9.04 5.30 -35.79
N ARG A 398 9.85 4.25 -35.60
CA ARG A 398 9.40 2.86 -35.73
C ARG A 398 8.46 2.47 -34.60
N ILE A 399 8.80 2.84 -33.36
CA ILE A 399 7.94 2.62 -32.19
C ILE A 399 6.59 3.29 -32.44
N ASP A 400 6.55 4.56 -32.86
CA ASP A 400 5.32 5.28 -33.17
C ASP A 400 4.49 4.63 -34.26
N ALA A 401 5.13 4.22 -35.37
CA ALA A 401 4.44 3.56 -36.46
C ALA A 401 3.83 2.21 -36.03
N CYS A 402 4.48 1.47 -35.13
CA CYS A 402 3.93 0.24 -34.58
C CYS A 402 2.82 0.52 -33.56
N PHE A 403 3.05 1.46 -32.65
CA PHE A 403 2.10 1.87 -31.62
C PHE A 403 0.79 2.38 -32.25
N ARG A 404 0.84 3.20 -33.30
CA ARG A 404 -0.34 3.69 -34.04
C ARG A 404 -1.13 2.60 -34.76
N LYS A 405 -0.53 1.43 -35.04
CA LYS A 405 -1.26 0.26 -35.57
C LYS A 405 -2.01 -0.48 -34.48
N LYS A 406 -1.50 -0.46 -33.24
CA LYS A 406 -2.10 -1.12 -32.07
C LYS A 406 -3.14 -0.22 -31.39
N VAL A 407 -2.92 1.09 -31.37
CA VAL A 407 -3.79 2.09 -30.74
C VAL A 407 -4.44 2.99 -31.80
N SER A 408 -5.73 2.77 -32.05
CA SER A 408 -6.50 3.52 -33.06
C SER A 408 -6.92 4.93 -32.62
N SER A 409 -6.73 5.28 -31.34
CA SER A 409 -7.12 6.58 -30.80
C SER A 409 -6.15 7.67 -31.25
N ARG A 410 -6.67 8.69 -31.95
CA ARG A 410 -5.89 9.89 -32.33
C ARG A 410 -5.61 10.85 -31.18
N ARG A 411 -6.14 10.57 -29.99
CA ARG A 411 -5.99 11.39 -28.79
C ARG A 411 -4.81 10.97 -27.92
N VAL A 412 -4.10 9.91 -28.30
CA VAL A 412 -2.99 9.35 -27.52
C VAL A 412 -1.72 9.46 -28.33
N HIS A 413 -0.69 10.02 -27.72
CA HIS A 413 0.62 10.22 -28.34
C HIS A 413 1.72 9.73 -27.40
N VAL A 414 2.86 9.35 -27.98
CA VAL A 414 4.06 9.00 -27.21
C VAL A 414 5.04 10.15 -27.38
N ASN A 415 5.47 10.75 -26.27
CA ASN A 415 6.57 11.69 -26.25
C ASN A 415 7.87 10.93 -25.96
N TYR A 416 8.93 11.29 -26.69
CA TYR A 416 10.24 10.66 -26.60
C TYR A 416 11.28 11.67 -26.14
N ARG A 417 11.88 11.39 -24.99
CA ARG A 417 12.98 12.16 -24.44
C ARG A 417 14.27 11.35 -24.55
N VAL A 418 15.27 11.87 -25.26
CA VAL A 418 16.54 11.17 -25.54
C VAL A 418 17.70 11.86 -24.85
N ALA A 419 18.53 11.09 -24.16
CA ALA A 419 19.77 11.53 -23.55
C ALA A 419 20.94 10.64 -24.00
N SER A 420 22.02 11.27 -24.47
CA SER A 420 23.32 10.61 -24.64
C SER A 420 23.88 10.33 -23.26
N ILE A 421 24.21 9.08 -22.96
CA ILE A 421 24.75 8.72 -21.64
C ILE A 421 26.08 9.43 -21.40
N ALA A 422 26.90 9.66 -22.44
CA ALA A 422 28.19 10.35 -22.31
C ALA A 422 28.06 11.81 -21.82
N ASP A 423 26.89 12.43 -22.00
CA ASP A 423 26.66 13.84 -21.69
C ASP A 423 26.01 14.07 -20.31
N ILE A 424 25.68 12.99 -19.58
CA ILE A 424 25.08 13.06 -18.24
C ILE A 424 26.19 13.30 -17.19
N PRO A 425 26.17 14.42 -16.43
CA PRO A 425 27.19 14.73 -15.45
C PRO A 425 27.14 13.80 -14.24
N GLY A 426 28.32 13.63 -13.62
CA GLY A 426 28.52 12.74 -12.49
C GLY A 426 29.04 11.34 -12.88
N ILE A 427 29.15 11.01 -14.17
CA ILE A 427 29.78 9.75 -14.63
C ILE A 427 31.30 9.75 -14.37
N ARG A 428 31.93 10.93 -14.30
CA ARG A 428 33.33 11.08 -13.85
C ARG A 428 33.38 11.30 -12.34
N SER A 429 33.46 10.19 -11.61
CA SER A 429 33.81 10.08 -10.19
C SER A 429 33.19 11.13 -9.23
N GLU A 430 32.02 10.82 -8.67
CA GLU A 430 31.78 10.95 -7.23
C GLU A 430 30.48 10.20 -6.88
N SER A 431 30.49 9.57 -5.71
CA SER A 431 29.40 8.78 -5.15
C SER A 431 28.11 9.59 -5.05
N PHE A 432 27.06 9.18 -5.77
CA PHE A 432 25.73 9.79 -5.68
C PHE A 432 25.08 9.49 -4.32
N VAL A 433 25.11 10.48 -3.44
CA VAL A 433 24.20 10.65 -2.29
C VAL A 433 23.78 12.12 -2.25
N ASP A 434 22.97 12.59 -3.20
CA ASP A 434 22.06 13.72 -2.97
C ASP A 434 21.05 13.88 -4.13
N SER A 435 19.75 13.81 -3.83
CA SER A 435 18.66 13.91 -4.80
C SER A 435 18.41 15.33 -5.30
N GLY A 436 19.01 16.35 -4.67
CA GLY A 436 18.82 17.76 -5.03
C GLY A 436 19.62 18.27 -6.24
N GLN A 437 20.71 17.59 -6.63
CA GLN A 437 21.57 18.03 -7.74
C GLN A 437 21.09 17.55 -9.13
N ALA A 438 20.32 16.46 -9.19
CA ALA A 438 19.76 15.93 -10.44
C ALA A 438 18.77 16.91 -11.09
N VAL A 439 17.91 17.53 -10.28
CA VAL A 439 16.88 18.50 -10.72
C VAL A 439 17.49 19.75 -11.37
N ASN A 440 18.63 20.22 -10.86
CA ASN A 440 19.30 21.41 -11.38
C ASN A 440 20.08 21.15 -12.69
N TRP A 441 20.36 19.88 -13.02
CA TRP A 441 20.96 19.50 -14.30
C TRP A 441 19.91 19.35 -15.42
N GLU A 442 18.74 18.80 -15.08
CA GLU A 442 17.59 18.69 -15.99
C GLU A 442 17.15 20.04 -16.56
N GLU A 443 17.18 21.11 -15.76
CA GLU A 443 16.79 22.46 -16.24
C GLU A 443 17.85 23.14 -17.10
N LYS A 444 19.14 22.80 -16.95
CA LYS A 444 20.25 23.52 -17.61
C LYS A 444 20.80 22.86 -18.86
N ASN A 445 20.83 21.52 -18.93
CA ASN A 445 21.59 20.82 -19.99
C ASN A 445 21.02 19.46 -20.44
N GLY A 446 19.93 18.94 -19.86
CA GLY A 446 19.39 17.62 -20.16
C GLY A 446 17.98 17.66 -20.76
N PHE A 447 17.75 16.93 -21.85
CA PHE A 447 16.51 16.77 -22.63
C PHE A 447 16.22 17.88 -23.65
N LYS A 448 16.69 17.67 -24.89
CA LYS A 448 16.07 18.31 -26.06
C LYS A 448 14.89 17.45 -26.50
N GLU A 449 13.70 18.02 -26.58
CA GLU A 449 12.61 17.42 -27.35
C GLU A 449 13.09 17.24 -28.79
N LEU A 450 12.79 16.09 -29.37
CA LEU A 450 12.99 15.89 -30.80
C LEU A 450 11.80 16.53 -31.49
N ASP A 451 12.01 17.69 -32.13
CA ASP A 451 10.99 18.35 -32.93
C ASP A 451 10.36 17.32 -33.88
N SER A 452 9.06 17.07 -33.71
CA SER A 452 8.28 16.25 -34.62
C SER A 452 8.13 17.02 -35.92
N ALA A 453 9.04 16.82 -36.87
CA ALA A 453 8.91 17.34 -38.22
C ALA A 453 7.75 16.61 -38.93
N SER A 454 6.54 17.14 -38.81
CA SER A 454 5.43 16.87 -39.71
C SER A 454 5.24 18.05 -40.65
N ASP A 455 6.16 18.24 -41.59
CA ASP A 455 5.93 19.10 -42.76
C ASP A 455 5.93 18.24 -44.02
N SER A 456 4.73 17.85 -44.43
CA SER A 456 4.46 17.39 -45.80
C SER A 456 4.53 18.61 -46.73
N PRO A 457 5.26 18.58 -47.87
CA PRO A 457 5.23 19.69 -48.81
C PRO A 457 3.86 19.75 -49.47
N LEU A 458 3.12 20.82 -49.19
CA LEU A 458 1.95 21.21 -49.97
C LEU A 458 2.39 21.51 -51.41
N SER A 459 1.71 20.86 -52.34
CA SER A 459 1.67 21.17 -53.76
C SER A 459 1.42 22.65 -53.99
N ASP A 460 2.36 23.33 -54.65
CA ASP A 460 2.09 24.58 -55.35
C ASP A 460 2.54 24.43 -56.81
N GLY A 461 1.63 24.76 -57.71
CA GLY A 461 1.74 24.44 -59.13
C GLY A 461 0.44 24.71 -59.85
N GLY A 462 -0.08 25.93 -59.71
CA GLY A 462 -1.12 26.48 -60.59
C GLY A 462 -0.49 27.25 -61.75
N LEU A 463 -0.61 26.69 -62.97
CA LEU A 463 -1.14 27.30 -64.20
C LEU A 463 -0.94 26.35 -65.38
#